data_AF-A0A914LA84-F1
#
_entry.id   AF-A0A914LA84-F1
#
_cell.length_a   1.000
_cell.length_b   1.000
_cell.length_c   1.000
_cell.angle_alpha   90.00
_cell.angle_beta   90.00
_cell.angle_gamma   90.00
#
_symmetry.space_group_name_H-M   'P 1'
#
loop_
_entity.id
_entity.type
_entity.pdbx_description
1 polymer ?
#
loop_
_entity_poly.entity_id
_entity_poly.type
_entity_poly.pdbx_seq_one_letter_code
_entity_poly.pdbx_strand_id
1 'polypeptide(L)'
;MLTKVFLLYPRANFVELVERFFIIFATWNWQIPLRINNPKNIQNFQQKNEITVYSPTYPEIQLSAKITKTNLKIIVNSLLKGISIV
;
A
#
# COMPACT_ATOMS: atom_id res chain seq x y z
N MET A 1 -1.20 -4.79 1.46
CA MET A 1 -1.70 -3.53 2.05
C MET A 1 -2.09 -3.73 3.50
N LEU A 2 -3.16 -4.48 3.78
CA LEU A 2 -3.64 -4.72 5.15
C LEU A 2 -2.55 -5.20 6.12
N THR A 3 -1.75 -6.20 5.74
CA THR A 3 -0.63 -6.72 6.56
C THR A 3 0.34 -5.62 7.01
N LYS A 4 0.56 -4.57 6.21
CA LYS A 4 1.43 -3.45 6.60
C LYS A 4 0.82 -2.65 7.76
N VAL A 5 -0.50 -2.47 7.77
CA VAL A 5 -1.22 -1.78 8.85
C VAL A 5 -1.12 -2.58 10.14
N PHE A 6 -1.32 -3.90 10.08
CA PHE A 6 -1.13 -4.80 11.22
C PHE A 6 0.29 -4.70 11.80
N LEU A 7 1.32 -4.63 10.93
CA LEU A 7 2.71 -4.47 11.38
C LEU A 7 2.98 -3.10 12.01
N LEU A 8 2.31 -2.04 11.55
CA LEU A 8 2.44 -0.70 12.13
C LEU A 8 1.69 -0.56 13.46
N TYR A 9 0.60 -1.31 13.65
CA TYR A 9 -0.28 -1.22 14.81
C TYR A 9 -0.58 -2.61 15.40
N PRO A 10 0.41 -3.30 15.97
CA PRO A 10 0.27 -4.69 16.42
C PRO A 10 -0.69 -4.88 17.60
N ARG A 11 -1.05 -3.79 18.31
CA ARG A 11 -1.95 -3.81 19.48
C ARG A 11 -3.32 -3.18 19.20
N ALA A 12 -3.54 -2.68 17.99
CA ALA A 12 -4.82 -2.05 17.64
C ALA A 12 -5.92 -3.10 17.54
N ASN A 13 -7.13 -2.72 17.97
CA ASN A 13 -8.32 -3.54 17.78
C ASN A 13 -8.76 -3.49 16.30
N PHE A 14 -9.73 -4.33 15.93
CA PHE A 14 -10.18 -4.43 14.54
C PHE A 14 -10.71 -3.09 13.97
N VAL A 15 -11.50 -2.35 14.76
CA VAL A 15 -12.09 -1.07 14.32
C VAL A 15 -10.99 -0.05 14.05
N GLU A 16 -10.04 0.08 14.98
CA GLU A 16 -8.86 0.93 14.82
C GLU A 16 -8.02 0.54 13.60
N LEU A 17 -7.87 -0.76 13.32
CA LEU A 17 -7.12 -1.22 12.14
C LEU A 17 -7.82 -0.83 10.83
N VAL A 18 -9.15 -0.85 10.79
CA VAL A 18 -9.93 -0.41 9.62
C VAL A 18 -9.79 1.10 9.43
N GLU A 19 -9.95 1.90 10.48
CA GLU A 19 -9.73 3.36 10.43
C GLU A 19 -8.32 3.69 9.93
N ARG A 20 -7.30 3.07 10.53
CA ARG A 20 -5.91 3.29 10.17
C ARG A 20 -5.59 2.81 8.75
N PHE A 21 -6.25 1.77 8.26
CA PHE A 21 -6.10 1.32 6.87
C PHE A 21 -6.51 2.44 5.90
N PHE A 22 -7.68 3.03 6.08
CA PHE A 22 -8.16 4.09 5.20
C PHE A 22 -7.30 5.35 5.30
N ILE A 23 -6.97 5.79 6.51
CA ILE A 23 -6.13 6.98 6.74
C ILE A 23 -4.76 6.81 6.07
N ILE A 24 -4.06 5.72 6.37
CA ILE A 24 -2.70 5.50 5.85
C ILE A 24 -2.69 5.49 4.33
N PHE A 25 -3.57 4.70 3.70
CA PHE A 25 -3.52 4.53 2.25
C PHE A 25 -4.15 5.69 1.48
N ALA A 26 -5.04 6.48 2.09
CA ALA A 26 -5.52 7.72 1.47
C ALA A 26 -4.43 8.80 1.43
N THR A 27 -3.58 8.88 2.47
CA THR A 27 -2.48 9.86 2.55
C THR A 27 -1.12 9.30 2.13
N TRP A 28 -1.06 8.04 1.69
CA TRP A 28 0.20 7.39 1.33
C TRP A 28 0.83 8.06 0.11
N ASN A 29 2.12 8.34 0.17
CA ASN A 29 2.87 8.72 -1.02
C ASN A 29 3.09 7.47 -1.89
N TRP A 30 2.26 7.30 -2.92
CA TRP A 30 2.30 6.15 -3.84
C TRP A 30 3.59 6.00 -4.65
N GLN A 31 4.46 7.02 -4.65
CA GLN A 31 5.83 6.90 -5.17
C GLN A 31 6.71 6.00 -4.29
N ILE A 32 6.36 5.82 -3.02
CA ILE A 32 7.08 4.95 -2.08
C ILE A 32 6.54 3.52 -2.20
N PRO A 33 7.40 2.54 -2.51
CA PRO A 33 6.96 1.16 -2.69
C PRO A 33 6.49 0.53 -1.39
N LEU A 34 5.34 -0.13 -1.46
CA LEU A 34 4.81 -0.90 -0.35
C LEU A 34 5.52 -2.26 -0.26
N ARG A 35 6.27 -2.44 0.84
CA ARG A 35 6.98 -3.67 1.18
C ARG A 35 6.69 -4.08 2.62
N ILE A 36 6.57 -5.39 2.83
CA ILE A 36 6.38 -6.00 4.15
C ILE A 36 7.75 -6.22 4.80
N ASN A 37 8.71 -6.73 4.02
CA ASN A 37 10.06 -7.06 4.47
C ASN A 37 11.08 -6.06 3.93
N ASN A 38 12.27 -6.02 4.54
CA ASN A 38 13.38 -5.25 4.00
C ASN A 38 13.85 -5.83 2.66
N PRO A 39 14.14 -4.99 1.65
CA PRO A 39 14.70 -5.45 0.38
C PRO A 39 15.98 -6.26 0.64
N LYS A 40 16.05 -7.47 0.11
CA LYS A 40 17.31 -8.24 0.14
C LYS A 40 18.33 -7.71 -0.89
N ASN A 41 17.85 -7.10 -1.97
CA ASN A 41 18.66 -6.44 -2.99
C ASN A 41 18.06 -5.06 -3.31
N ILE A 42 18.84 -4.01 -3.06
CA ILE A 42 18.54 -2.64 -3.48
C ILE A 42 19.01 -2.50 -4.94
N GLN A 43 18.51 -3.35 -5.84
CA GLN A 43 18.62 -3.01 -7.25
C GLN A 43 17.59 -1.90 -7.46
N ASN A 44 18.04 -0.76 -7.99
CA ASN A 44 17.21 0.40 -8.25
C ASN A 44 16.09 -0.01 -9.22
N PHE A 45 14.93 -0.44 -8.68
CA PHE A 45 13.72 -0.65 -9.45
C PHE A 45 13.22 0.73 -9.91
N GLN A 46 13.91 1.34 -10.87
CA GLN A 46 13.55 2.59 -11.55
C GLN A 46 12.39 2.36 -12.53
N GLN A 47 11.40 1.56 -12.14
CA GLN A 47 10.15 1.53 -12.87
C GLN A 47 9.26 2.62 -12.31
N LYS A 48 9.06 3.65 -13.13
CA LYS A 48 8.22 4.82 -12.88
C LYS A 48 6.74 4.42 -12.89
N ASN A 49 6.38 3.50 -12.00
CA ASN A 49 5.02 2.99 -11.84
C ASN A 49 4.29 3.87 -10.82
N GLU A 50 3.05 4.22 -11.12
CA GLU A 50 2.22 5.12 -10.28
C GLU A 50 1.96 4.53 -8.88
N ILE A 51 1.97 3.19 -8.77
CA ILE A 51 1.85 2.46 -7.51
C ILE A 51 2.69 1.18 -7.56
N THR A 52 3.48 0.96 -6.52
CA THR A 52 4.36 -0.21 -6.42
C THR A 52 4.08 -0.99 -5.14
N VAL A 53 3.61 -2.24 -5.30
CA VAL A 53 3.40 -3.19 -4.21
C VAL A 53 4.17 -4.47 -4.53
N TYR A 54 5.02 -4.94 -3.61
CA TYR A 54 5.85 -6.12 -3.82
C TYR A 54 5.39 -7.33 -3.00
N SER A 55 5.63 -8.52 -3.52
CA SER A 55 5.54 -9.77 -2.76
C SER A 55 6.64 -9.84 -1.68
N PRO A 56 6.38 -10.48 -0.53
CA PRO A 56 7.36 -10.61 0.54
C PRO A 56 8.38 -11.74 0.31
N THR A 57 8.06 -12.69 -0.57
CA THR A 57 8.88 -13.86 -0.88
C THR A 57 9.86 -13.56 -2.01
N TYR A 58 11.05 -14.18 -1.94
CA TYR A 58 12.08 -14.05 -2.97
C TYR A 58 11.83 -15.05 -4.12
N PRO A 59 12.04 -14.65 -5.40
CA PRO A 59 12.30 -13.29 -5.86
C PRO A 59 11.07 -12.38 -5.68
N GLU A 60 11.29 -11.12 -5.32
CA GLU A 60 10.21 -10.16 -5.13
C GLU A 60 9.58 -9.79 -6.47
N ILE A 61 8.26 -9.82 -6.56
CA ILE A 61 7.48 -9.52 -7.76
C ILE A 61 6.58 -8.32 -7.48
N GLN A 62 6.46 -7.41 -8.44
CA GLN A 62 5.50 -6.31 -8.35
C GLN A 62 4.08 -6.82 -8.62
N LEU A 63 3.23 -6.80 -7.59
CA LEU A 63 1.83 -7.23 -7.65
C LEU A 63 0.93 -6.18 -8.32
N SER A 64 1.31 -4.91 -8.25
CA SER A 64 0.55 -3.78 -8.81
C SER A 64 0.92 -3.43 -10.26
N ALA A 65 1.61 -4.31 -10.99
CA ALA A 65 2.17 -4.01 -12.31
C ALA A 65 1.13 -3.59 -13.37
N LYS A 66 -0.13 -4.01 -13.20
CA LYS A 66 -1.23 -3.69 -14.14
C LYS A 66 -2.02 -2.43 -13.78
N ILE A 67 -1.67 -1.74 -12.68
CA ILE A 67 -2.43 -0.57 -12.25
C ILE A 67 -2.00 0.65 -13.07
N THR A 68 -2.96 1.26 -13.75
CA THR A 68 -2.77 2.51 -14.49
C THR A 68 -3.12 3.73 -13.62
N LYS A 69 -2.74 4.92 -14.08
CA LYS A 69 -3.07 6.19 -13.42
C LYS A 69 -4.57 6.38 -13.16
N THR A 70 -5.42 5.96 -14.11
CA THR A 70 -6.89 6.04 -13.96
C THR A 70 -7.38 5.12 -12.85
N ASN A 71 -6.90 3.88 -12.81
CA ASN A 71 -7.26 2.92 -11.77
C ASN A 71 -6.79 3.43 -10.40
N LEU A 72 -5.59 4.00 -10.32
CA LEU A 72 -5.09 4.61 -9.09
C LEU A 72 -6.00 5.75 -8.61
N LYS A 73 -6.44 6.65 -9.50
CA LYS A 73 -7.35 7.74 -9.15
C LYS A 73 -8.67 7.21 -8.55
N ILE A 74 -9.21 6.13 -9.13
CA ILE A 74 -10.43 5.49 -8.63
C ILE A 74 -10.17 4.89 -7.24
N ILE A 75 -9.05 4.18 -7.05
CA ILE A 75 -8.68 3.58 -5.76
C ILE A 75 -8.54 4.66 -4.68
N VAL A 76 -7.82 5.74 -4.95
CA VAL A 76 -7.64 6.86 -4.00
C VAL A 76 -8.97 7.52 -3.65
N ASN A 77 -9.83 7.76 -4.65
CA ASN A 77 -11.16 8.32 -4.39
C ASN A 77 -12.01 7.40 -3.50
N SER A 78 -11.93 6.08 -3.71
CA SER A 78 -12.62 5.09 -2.87
C SER A 78 -12.07 5.06 -1.45
N LEU A 79 -10.76 5.22 -1.26
CA LEU A 79 -10.14 5.30 0.06
C LEU A 79 -10.58 6.57 0.80
N LEU A 80 -10.60 7.72 0.13
CA LEU A 80 -11.10 8.98 0.70
C LEU A 80 -12.57 8.90 1.09
N LYS A 81 -13.40 8.27 0.24
CA LYS A 81 -14.80 8.00 0.58
C LYS A 81 -14.92 7.10 1.81
N GLY A 82 -14.06 6.09 1.93
CA GLY A 82 -14.00 5.20 3.09
C GLY A 82 -13.77 5.94 4.40
N ILE A 83 -12.89 6.96 4.42
CA ILE A 83 -12.63 7.79 5.62
C ILE A 83 -13.89 8.52 6.10
N SER A 84 -14.79 8.92 5.20
CA SER A 84 -16.03 9.61 5.60
C SER A 84 -17.11 8.68 6.18
N ILE A 85 -16.95 7.37 5.98
CA ILE A 85 -17.94 6.34 6.38
C ILE A 85 -17.53 5.68 7.69
N VAL A 86 -16.23 5.51 7.90
CA VAL A 86 -15.63 4.93 9.10
C VAL A 86 -15.40 6.04 10.12
#